data_AF-A0A955EFH7-F1
#
_entry.id   AF-A0A955EFH7-F1
#
_cell.length_a   1.000
_cell.length_b   1.000
_cell.length_c   1.000
_cell.angle_alpha   90.00
_cell.angle_beta   90.00
_cell.angle_gamma   90.00
#
_symmetry.space_group_name_H-M   'P 1'
#
loop_
_entity.id
_entity.type
_entity.pdbx_description
1 polymer ?
#
loop_
_entity_poly.entity_id
_entity_poly.type
_entity_poly.pdbx_seq_one_letter_code
_entity_poly.pdbx_strand_id
1 'polypeptide(L)'
;MSDQVSNGREGLRLTRPDAGRASQFDALAELFLGDETPRSPAAPRPEPAPPRLAPSEVTPTPREVRPDPAPSSPPPAPADGDEGVTLEVLMLGHLPVRATPWVGQYARRLALELDEPVILLRMESERASLRLFGMDFESAPSFESLNDAIAWAGGVARRWVLQVTELDEPTLATGRAIDCVTLLTGADDAAIVAAYGTIKRLAESSVGWGDELGSPTLRIATMGSDETTSRAAFERLERAASIYLGREIELAANVERMGATGAVVLHECEVEGGIATVIDRILLNDVDMSEARPASRPTAAMPPAAVSVPPQVTATARLARQVAGLSPLDLTCPDDDLLEFAADGEGVMHVLCRVAEDKGHDGTVTRLLAGASWARRHASLIGRACADAHLDLDAPVAIHLFTARPADIRHLLHTDIRCHVLARAGEGWFCAPLN
;
A
#
# COMPACT_ATOMS: atom_id res chain seq x y z
N MET A 1 2.12 46.23 -60.18
CA MET A 1 2.85 47.14 -59.27
C MET A 1 2.14 47.00 -57.93
N SER A 2 2.38 45.89 -57.23
CA SER A 2 3.50 45.65 -56.30
C SER A 2 3.27 46.41 -55.00
N ASP A 3 2.74 45.73 -53.99
CA ASP A 3 3.10 45.98 -52.60
C ASP A 3 3.12 44.66 -51.84
N GLN A 4 4.33 44.31 -51.38
CA GLN A 4 4.65 43.21 -50.50
C GLN A 4 4.43 43.67 -49.05
N VAL A 5 3.67 42.90 -48.27
CA VAL A 5 3.74 42.92 -46.81
C VAL A 5 4.34 41.59 -46.37
N SER A 6 5.61 41.64 -45.98
CA SER A 6 6.36 40.51 -45.45
C SER A 6 6.00 40.31 -43.98
N ASN A 7 5.55 39.11 -43.63
CA ASN A 7 5.14 38.72 -42.29
C ASN A 7 6.22 37.81 -41.70
N GLY A 8 7.01 38.33 -40.76
CA GLY A 8 8.05 37.58 -40.05
C GLY A 8 7.45 36.78 -38.89
N ARG A 9 7.44 35.45 -39.02
CA ARG A 9 7.22 34.51 -37.90
C ARG A 9 8.55 33.81 -37.61
N GLU A 10 9.24 34.27 -36.57
CA GLU A 10 10.33 33.50 -35.94
C GLU A 10 9.72 32.31 -35.20
N GLY A 11 10.07 31.10 -35.64
CA GLY A 11 9.70 29.87 -34.96
C GLY A 11 10.70 29.57 -33.82
N LEU A 12 10.21 29.49 -32.59
CA LEU A 12 10.91 28.86 -31.49
C LEU A 12 11.18 27.39 -31.84
N ARG A 13 12.43 27.04 -32.11
CA ARG A 13 12.90 25.65 -32.13
C ARG A 13 13.02 25.15 -30.70
N LEU A 14 12.06 24.34 -30.26
CA LEU A 14 12.23 23.46 -29.10
C LEU A 14 13.29 22.41 -29.45
N THR A 15 14.46 22.51 -28.81
CA THR A 15 15.52 21.52 -28.88
C THR A 15 15.05 20.21 -28.25
N ARG A 16 15.11 19.12 -29.03
CA ARG A 16 14.88 17.76 -28.55
C ARG A 16 15.85 17.43 -27.41
N PRO A 17 15.41 16.82 -26.29
CA PRO A 17 16.32 16.34 -25.26
C PRO A 17 17.19 15.20 -25.82
N ASP A 18 18.45 15.23 -25.40
CA ASP A 18 19.55 14.45 -25.92
C ASP A 18 19.50 12.99 -25.42
N ALA A 19 19.13 12.05 -26.31
CA ALA A 19 18.94 10.63 -25.97
C ALA A 19 20.23 9.93 -25.48
N GLY A 20 21.40 10.52 -25.73
CA GLY A 20 22.69 9.97 -25.30
C GLY A 20 22.95 10.07 -23.79
N ARG A 21 22.28 10.99 -23.09
CA ARG A 21 22.47 11.16 -21.63
C ARG A 21 21.83 10.03 -20.83
N ALA A 22 20.62 9.60 -21.19
CA ALA A 22 19.89 8.55 -20.46
C ALA A 22 20.64 7.21 -20.43
N SER A 23 21.29 6.80 -21.52
CA SER A 23 21.99 5.52 -21.62
C SER A 23 23.30 5.44 -20.83
N GLN A 24 23.99 6.58 -20.61
CA GLN A 24 25.21 6.60 -19.78
C GLN A 24 24.89 6.49 -18.28
N PHE A 25 23.65 6.80 -17.88
CA PHE A 25 23.24 6.76 -16.49
C PHE A 25 22.87 5.35 -16.01
N ASP A 26 22.30 4.50 -16.86
CA ASP A 26 22.05 3.09 -16.53
C ASP A 26 23.35 2.33 -16.27
N ALA A 27 24.37 2.53 -17.13
CA ALA A 27 25.65 1.85 -16.99
C ALA A 27 26.40 2.21 -15.70
N LEU A 28 26.22 3.42 -15.16
CA LEU A 28 26.82 3.83 -13.89
C LEU A 28 26.01 3.32 -12.69
N ALA A 29 24.68 3.34 -12.76
CA ALA A 29 23.84 2.78 -11.71
C ALA A 29 24.08 1.26 -11.58
N GLU A 30 24.16 0.53 -12.69
CA GLU A 30 24.47 -0.91 -12.70
C GLU A 30 25.89 -1.21 -12.18
N LEU A 31 26.88 -0.38 -12.52
CA LEU A 31 28.28 -0.60 -12.11
C LEU A 31 28.50 -0.43 -10.61
N PHE A 32 27.76 0.48 -9.95
CA PHE A 32 27.99 0.84 -8.54
C PHE A 32 26.95 0.27 -7.58
N LEU A 33 25.75 -0.07 -8.06
CA LEU A 33 24.80 -0.89 -7.30
C LEU A 33 25.09 -2.38 -7.47
N GLY A 34 25.86 -2.80 -8.49
CA GLY A 34 26.34 -4.17 -8.63
C GLY A 34 27.18 -4.62 -7.43
N ASP A 35 26.86 -5.81 -6.92
CA ASP A 35 27.45 -6.41 -5.73
C ASP A 35 29.00 -6.53 -5.88
N GLU A 36 29.78 -5.65 -5.24
CA GLU A 36 31.21 -5.86 -5.03
C GLU A 36 31.41 -6.94 -3.95
N THR A 37 30.94 -8.15 -4.21
CA THR A 37 31.54 -9.32 -3.58
C THR A 37 32.84 -9.60 -4.34
N PRO A 38 34.03 -9.37 -3.76
CA PRO A 38 35.26 -9.81 -4.39
C PRO A 38 35.15 -11.31 -4.61
N ARG A 39 35.10 -11.73 -5.88
CA ARG A 39 35.14 -13.14 -6.27
C ARG A 39 36.37 -13.76 -5.60
N SER A 40 36.12 -14.52 -4.54
CA SER A 40 37.14 -15.27 -3.83
C SER A 40 37.85 -16.15 -4.86
N PRO A 41 39.18 -16.03 -5.04
CA PRO A 41 39.89 -16.87 -6.00
C PRO A 41 39.68 -18.33 -5.62
N ALA A 42 39.35 -19.14 -6.62
CA ALA A 42 39.07 -20.57 -6.48
C ALA A 42 40.10 -21.25 -5.57
N ALA A 43 39.62 -21.79 -4.44
CA ALA A 43 40.45 -22.58 -3.54
C ALA A 43 41.07 -23.77 -4.32
N PRO A 44 42.39 -23.98 -4.23
CA PRO A 44 43.02 -25.14 -4.85
C PRO A 44 42.54 -26.45 -4.19
N ARG A 45 42.40 -27.48 -5.03
CA ARG A 45 42.00 -28.86 -4.64
C ARG A 45 42.85 -29.37 -3.46
N PRO A 46 42.24 -30.09 -2.48
CA PRO A 46 42.99 -30.65 -1.36
C PRO A 46 43.82 -31.87 -1.78
N GLU A 47 45.13 -31.82 -1.50
CA GLU A 47 46.03 -32.97 -1.45
C GLU A 47 45.74 -33.84 -0.21
N PRO A 48 46.02 -35.16 -0.26
CA PRO A 48 45.69 -36.09 0.83
C PRO A 48 46.69 -35.97 2.00
N ALA A 49 46.13 -36.01 3.22
CA ALA A 49 46.83 -35.76 4.48
C ALA A 49 47.82 -36.87 4.92
N PRO A 50 48.97 -36.52 5.54
CA PRO A 50 49.82 -37.45 6.28
C PRO A 50 49.32 -37.68 7.74
N PRO A 51 49.82 -38.72 8.43
CA PRO A 51 49.18 -39.29 9.62
C PRO A 51 49.38 -38.46 10.90
N ARG A 52 48.36 -38.58 11.78
CA ARG A 52 48.18 -37.91 13.07
C ARG A 52 49.32 -38.18 14.06
N LEU A 53 49.84 -37.10 14.66
CA LEU A 53 50.52 -37.12 15.95
C LEU A 53 49.56 -36.66 17.07
N ALA A 54 49.80 -37.19 18.27
CA ALA A 54 48.97 -37.15 19.48
C ALA A 54 48.66 -35.73 20.00
N PRO A 55 47.59 -35.57 20.82
CA PRO A 55 47.13 -34.26 21.27
C PRO A 55 48.01 -33.71 22.40
N SER A 56 48.51 -32.48 22.22
CA SER A 56 48.99 -31.63 23.31
C SER A 56 47.79 -30.95 23.98
N GLU A 57 47.66 -31.14 25.28
CA GLU A 57 46.74 -30.41 26.15
C GLU A 57 47.04 -28.91 26.09
N VAL A 58 46.14 -28.14 25.48
CA VAL A 58 46.13 -26.68 25.51
C VAL A 58 45.13 -26.25 26.57
N THR A 59 45.65 -25.72 27.66
CA THR A 59 44.90 -25.06 28.72
C THR A 59 44.15 -23.84 28.15
N PRO A 60 42.82 -23.75 28.28
CA PRO A 60 42.08 -22.60 27.78
C PRO A 60 42.36 -21.37 28.64
N THR A 61 42.84 -20.31 28.00
CA THR A 61 42.95 -18.97 28.57
C THR A 61 41.55 -18.37 28.73
N PRO A 62 41.23 -17.67 29.84
CA PRO A 62 39.92 -17.05 30.03
C PRO A 62 39.64 -16.01 28.94
N ARG A 63 38.53 -16.20 28.22
CA ARG A 63 38.05 -15.30 27.18
C ARG A 63 37.51 -14.04 27.86
N GLU A 64 38.21 -12.93 27.66
CA GLU A 64 37.80 -11.61 28.11
C GLU A 64 36.49 -11.24 27.39
N VAL A 65 35.41 -11.13 28.17
CA VAL A 65 34.07 -10.76 27.70
C VAL A 65 34.12 -9.30 27.27
N ARG A 66 34.11 -9.05 25.96
CA ARG A 66 33.85 -7.71 25.42
C ARG A 66 32.43 -7.30 25.83
N PRO A 67 32.24 -6.10 26.42
CA PRO A 67 30.91 -5.58 26.68
C PRO A 67 30.15 -5.41 25.36
N ASP A 68 28.88 -5.81 25.35
CA ASP A 68 27.97 -5.61 24.23
C ASP A 68 27.95 -4.13 23.81
N PRO A 69 27.95 -3.82 22.50
CA PRO A 69 27.68 -2.47 22.04
C PRO A 69 26.29 -2.06 22.54
N ALA A 70 26.22 -0.90 23.17
CA ALA A 70 24.96 -0.33 23.67
C ALA A 70 23.89 -0.34 22.57
N PRO A 71 22.62 -0.63 22.89
CA PRO A 71 21.53 -0.55 21.93
C PRO A 71 21.51 0.86 21.32
N SER A 72 21.52 0.91 19.99
CA SER A 72 21.35 2.12 19.20
C SER A 72 20.17 2.93 19.74
N SER A 73 20.39 4.23 19.92
CA SER A 73 19.36 5.16 20.41
C SER A 73 18.06 4.99 19.63
N PRO A 74 16.89 4.99 20.29
CA PRO A 74 15.61 5.08 19.60
C PRO A 74 15.59 6.34 18.72
N PRO A 75 14.89 6.32 17.57
CA PRO A 75 14.71 7.50 16.72
C PRO A 75 14.18 8.66 17.57
N PRO A 76 14.60 9.91 17.29
CA PRO A 76 14.16 11.07 18.05
C PRO A 76 12.63 11.10 18.05
N ALA A 77 12.05 11.11 19.26
CA ALA A 77 10.64 11.39 19.42
C ALA A 77 10.33 12.72 18.70
N PRO A 78 9.23 12.82 17.93
CA PRO A 78 8.87 14.05 17.26
C PRO A 78 8.81 15.17 18.31
N ALA A 79 9.46 16.29 18.01
CA ALA A 79 9.44 17.46 18.88
C ALA A 79 7.98 17.87 19.11
N ASP A 80 7.55 17.83 20.36
CA ASP A 80 6.30 18.43 20.82
C ASP A 80 6.23 19.89 20.31
N GLY A 81 5.31 20.20 19.39
CA GLY A 81 4.98 21.59 19.09
C GLY A 81 4.42 21.97 17.73
N ASP A 82 4.35 21.09 16.73
CA ASP A 82 3.74 21.46 15.43
C ASP A 82 2.33 20.88 15.32
N GLU A 83 1.32 21.65 15.74
CA GLU A 83 -0.10 21.26 15.73
C GLU A 83 -0.75 21.30 14.33
N GLY A 84 0.04 21.50 13.27
CA GLY A 84 -0.42 21.62 11.89
C GLY A 84 -0.73 20.28 11.20
N VAL A 85 -1.47 20.35 10.09
CA VAL A 85 -1.62 19.21 9.18
C VAL A 85 -0.28 18.82 8.59
N THR A 86 0.08 17.54 8.67
CA THR A 86 1.25 17.01 7.98
C THR A 86 0.86 16.38 6.65
N LEU A 87 1.40 16.90 5.56
CA LEU A 87 1.23 16.42 4.20
C LEU A 87 2.42 15.57 3.78
N GLU A 88 2.13 14.31 3.53
CA GLU A 88 3.06 13.34 2.97
C GLU A 88 2.68 13.00 1.54
N VAL A 89 3.63 13.09 0.63
CA VAL A 89 3.46 12.65 -0.76
C VAL A 89 4.00 11.24 -0.90
N LEU A 90 3.22 10.36 -1.52
CA LEU A 90 3.58 8.99 -1.79
C LEU A 90 3.87 8.78 -3.28
N MET A 91 5.08 8.36 -3.59
CA MET A 91 5.52 8.03 -4.94
C MET A 91 5.73 6.53 -5.09
N LEU A 92 5.33 5.98 -6.23
CA LEU A 92 5.45 4.56 -6.52
C LEU A 92 6.65 4.30 -7.42
N GLY A 93 7.66 3.63 -6.87
CA GLY A 93 8.77 3.08 -7.63
C GLY A 93 8.44 1.69 -8.19
N HIS A 94 9.48 0.89 -8.39
CA HIS A 94 9.32 -0.49 -8.82
C HIS A 94 8.88 -1.35 -7.63
N LEU A 95 7.62 -1.74 -7.62
CA LEU A 95 7.04 -2.55 -6.54
C LEU A 95 6.79 -3.99 -7.01
N PRO A 96 6.89 -4.97 -6.10
CA PRO A 96 6.51 -6.33 -6.42
C PRO A 96 5.00 -6.40 -6.71
N VAL A 97 4.62 -7.16 -7.74
CA VAL A 97 3.20 -7.35 -8.15
C VAL A 97 2.56 -6.01 -8.57
N ARG A 98 1.25 -5.81 -8.38
CA ARG A 98 0.57 -4.54 -8.66
C ARG A 98 0.97 -3.54 -7.58
N ALA A 99 1.31 -2.31 -7.96
CA ALA A 99 1.76 -1.26 -7.04
C ALA A 99 0.65 -0.77 -6.09
N THR A 100 -0.59 -0.69 -6.58
CA THR A 100 -1.73 -0.08 -5.88
C THR A 100 -2.03 -0.63 -4.48
N PRO A 101 -2.05 -1.95 -4.22
CA PRO A 101 -2.37 -2.47 -2.88
C PRO A 101 -1.35 -2.05 -1.81
N TRP A 102 -0.09 -1.83 -2.19
CA TRP A 102 0.97 -1.44 -1.25
C TRP A 102 0.75 -0.07 -0.63
N VAL A 103 0.11 0.85 -1.35
CA VAL A 103 -0.26 2.18 -0.85
C VAL A 103 -1.13 2.07 0.40
N GLY A 104 -2.15 1.21 0.35
CA GLY A 104 -3.02 0.99 1.50
C GLY A 104 -2.33 0.27 2.65
N GLN A 105 -1.37 -0.64 2.35
CA GLN A 105 -0.58 -1.29 3.41
C GLN A 105 0.32 -0.28 4.12
N TYR A 106 0.95 0.61 3.36
CA TYR A 106 1.79 1.67 3.90
C TYR A 106 1.00 2.61 4.80
N ALA A 107 -0.14 3.15 4.31
CA ALA A 107 -0.99 4.03 5.11
C ALA A 107 -1.50 3.34 6.40
N ARG A 108 -1.86 2.05 6.33
CA ARG A 108 -2.22 1.26 7.52
C ARG A 108 -1.05 1.12 8.49
N ARG A 109 0.15 0.81 7.98
CA ARG A 109 1.35 0.65 8.82
C ARG A 109 1.67 1.95 9.53
N LEU A 110 1.60 3.07 8.81
CA LEU A 110 1.80 4.42 9.36
C LEU A 110 0.80 4.71 10.48
N ALA A 111 -0.49 4.42 10.26
CA ALA A 111 -1.52 4.60 11.28
C ALA A 111 -1.27 3.76 12.54
N LEU A 112 -0.77 2.52 12.38
CA LEU A 112 -0.44 1.64 13.51
C LEU A 112 0.84 2.05 14.25
N GLU A 113 1.84 2.55 13.52
CA GLU A 113 3.11 2.99 14.12
C GLU A 113 2.95 4.29 14.90
N LEU A 114 2.13 5.21 14.39
CA LEU A 114 1.85 6.49 15.03
C LEU A 114 0.75 6.40 16.10
N ASP A 115 -0.04 5.32 16.12
CA ASP A 115 -1.27 5.21 16.92
C ASP A 115 -2.24 6.37 16.65
N GLU A 116 -2.29 6.81 15.40
CA GLU A 116 -3.06 7.98 14.95
C GLU A 116 -3.84 7.69 13.66
N PRO A 117 -5.00 8.34 13.46
CA PRO A 117 -5.73 8.22 12.20
C PRO A 117 -4.96 8.82 11.03
N VAL A 118 -4.90 8.09 9.92
CA VAL A 118 -4.21 8.52 8.68
C VAL A 118 -5.22 8.59 7.54
N ILE A 119 -5.24 9.72 6.84
CA ILE A 119 -6.01 9.90 5.62
C ILE A 119 -5.13 9.59 4.43
N LEU A 120 -5.61 8.74 3.54
CA LEU A 120 -5.01 8.46 2.25
C LEU A 120 -5.92 9.05 1.17
N LEU A 121 -5.42 10.04 0.46
CA LEU A 121 -6.01 10.52 -0.78
C LEU A 121 -5.24 9.90 -1.95
N ARG A 122 -5.95 9.23 -2.85
CA ARG A 122 -5.39 8.73 -4.11
C ARG A 122 -6.05 9.46 -5.25
N MET A 123 -5.22 10.01 -6.15
CA MET A 123 -5.68 10.58 -7.40
C MET A 123 -5.14 9.76 -8.56
N GLU A 124 -6.05 9.25 -9.40
CA GLU A 124 -5.73 8.48 -10.59
C GLU A 124 -6.51 9.04 -11.77
N SER A 125 -5.80 9.71 -12.68
CA SER A 125 -6.39 10.40 -13.83
C SER A 125 -7.46 11.42 -13.42
N GLU A 126 -8.74 11.07 -13.54
CA GLU A 126 -9.89 11.93 -13.24
C GLU A 126 -10.67 11.42 -12.02
N ARG A 127 -10.15 10.43 -11.29
CA ARG A 127 -10.80 9.86 -10.11
C ARG A 127 -10.00 10.15 -8.85
N ALA A 128 -10.70 10.52 -7.78
CA ALA A 128 -10.15 10.63 -6.45
C ALA A 128 -10.84 9.62 -5.53
N SER A 129 -10.04 9.00 -4.66
CA SER A 129 -10.57 8.23 -3.54
C SER A 129 -9.94 8.70 -2.24
N LEU A 130 -10.78 8.91 -1.23
CA LEU A 130 -10.40 9.33 0.11
C LEU A 130 -10.68 8.18 1.08
N ARG A 131 -9.64 7.70 1.77
CA ARG A 131 -9.72 6.58 2.70
C ARG A 131 -9.13 6.94 4.05
N LEU A 132 -9.72 6.42 5.12
CA LEU A 132 -9.29 6.61 6.50
C LEU A 132 -8.77 5.29 7.08
N PHE A 133 -7.63 5.37 7.76
CA PHE A 133 -6.97 4.27 8.43
C PHE A 133 -6.79 4.58 9.92
N GLY A 134 -6.65 3.55 10.76
CA GLY A 134 -6.39 3.71 12.20
C GLY A 134 -7.63 4.04 13.04
N MET A 135 -8.82 3.96 12.45
CA MET A 135 -10.07 4.19 13.17
C MET A 135 -11.14 3.22 12.69
N ASP A 136 -11.84 2.60 13.66
CA ASP A 136 -12.97 1.72 13.39
C ASP A 136 -14.27 2.54 13.40
N PHE A 137 -15.12 2.32 12.39
CA PHE A 137 -16.45 2.91 12.31
C PHE A 137 -17.49 1.79 12.23
N GLU A 138 -18.59 1.93 12.97
CA GLU A 138 -19.76 1.04 12.79
C GLU A 138 -20.45 1.31 11.44
N SER A 139 -20.34 2.53 10.91
CA SER A 139 -20.84 2.90 9.59
C SER A 139 -20.00 4.04 9.04
N ALA A 140 -19.49 3.87 7.82
CA ALA A 140 -18.74 4.91 7.14
C ALA A 140 -19.65 6.13 6.91
N PRO A 141 -19.20 7.35 7.27
CA PRO A 141 -19.93 8.54 6.87
C PRO A 141 -19.94 8.65 5.34
N SER A 142 -21.07 9.13 4.79
CA SER A 142 -21.22 9.40 3.37
C SER A 142 -21.27 10.91 3.16
N PHE A 143 -20.57 11.38 2.14
CA PHE A 143 -20.46 12.80 1.80
C PHE A 143 -20.96 13.03 0.37
N GLU A 144 -21.62 14.18 0.16
CA GLU A 144 -22.13 14.57 -1.17
C GLU A 144 -21.02 15.08 -2.08
N SER A 145 -19.94 15.64 -1.51
CA SER A 145 -18.79 16.15 -2.26
C SER A 145 -17.45 15.76 -1.64
N LEU A 146 -16.41 15.76 -2.47
CA LEU A 146 -15.03 15.59 -2.01
C LEU A 146 -14.61 16.68 -1.02
N ASN A 147 -15.12 17.91 -1.16
CA ASN A 147 -14.78 19.01 -0.27
C ASN A 147 -15.31 18.78 1.14
N ASP A 148 -16.55 18.30 1.27
CA ASP A 148 -17.14 17.97 2.57
C ASP A 148 -16.39 16.81 3.23
N ALA A 149 -16.01 15.81 2.42
CA ALA A 149 -15.20 14.69 2.88
C ALA A 149 -13.81 15.15 3.36
N ILE A 150 -13.17 16.08 2.65
CA ILE A 150 -11.86 16.65 3.03
C ILE A 150 -11.97 17.46 4.32
N ALA A 151 -12.97 18.34 4.43
CA ALA A 151 -13.18 19.17 5.62
C ALA A 151 -13.44 18.28 6.86
N TRP A 152 -14.29 17.26 6.72
CA TRP A 152 -14.52 16.30 7.79
C TRP A 152 -13.26 15.52 8.15
N ALA A 153 -12.53 15.01 7.14
CA ALA A 153 -11.29 14.27 7.34
C ALA A 153 -10.22 15.10 8.06
N GLY A 154 -10.10 16.40 7.75
CA GLY A 154 -9.17 17.32 8.41
C GLY A 154 -9.50 17.55 9.89
N GLY A 155 -10.77 17.38 10.28
CA GLY A 155 -11.18 17.39 11.69
C GLY A 155 -10.86 16.10 12.46
N VAL A 156 -10.61 14.99 11.75
CA VAL A 156 -10.39 13.65 12.35
C VAL A 156 -8.93 13.24 12.35
N ALA A 157 -8.18 13.59 11.31
CA ALA A 157 -6.80 13.18 11.11
C ALA A 157 -5.91 14.38 10.75
N ARG A 158 -4.73 14.45 11.37
CA ARG A 158 -3.70 15.43 11.03
C ARG A 158 -2.74 14.95 9.95
N ARG A 159 -2.62 13.63 9.79
CA ARG A 159 -1.71 13.03 8.83
C ARG A 159 -2.43 12.71 7.53
N TRP A 160 -1.96 13.32 6.45
CA TRP A 160 -2.45 13.11 5.10
C TRP A 160 -1.36 12.49 4.24
N VAL A 161 -1.70 11.39 3.59
CA VAL A 161 -0.86 10.72 2.60
C VAL A 161 -1.51 10.91 1.23
N LEU A 162 -0.79 11.52 0.31
CA LEU A 162 -1.24 11.86 -1.03
C LEU A 162 -0.52 10.97 -2.03
N GLN A 163 -1.19 9.97 -2.58
CA GLN A 163 -0.62 9.19 -3.68
C GLN A 163 -0.68 10.01 -4.97
N VAL A 164 0.49 10.26 -5.54
CA VAL A 164 0.66 11.01 -6.78
C VAL A 164 1.21 10.13 -7.90
N THR A 165 1.00 10.55 -9.14
CA THR A 165 1.64 9.94 -10.31
C THR A 165 2.89 10.72 -10.71
N GLU A 166 3.74 10.15 -11.56
CA GLU A 166 4.92 10.83 -12.12
C GLU A 166 4.54 12.13 -12.87
N LEU A 167 3.32 12.20 -13.43
CA LEU A 167 2.83 13.39 -14.12
C LEU A 167 2.56 14.57 -13.17
N ASP A 168 2.39 14.30 -11.88
CA ASP A 168 2.07 15.30 -10.87
C ASP A 168 3.32 15.90 -10.20
N GLU A 169 4.52 15.35 -10.47
CA GLU A 169 5.80 15.82 -9.92
C GLU A 169 6.05 17.33 -10.05
N PRO A 170 5.81 17.98 -11.22
CA PRO A 170 6.04 19.41 -11.35
C PRO A 170 5.13 20.23 -10.45
N THR A 171 3.93 19.73 -10.17
CA THR A 171 2.95 20.39 -9.31
C THR A 171 3.45 20.39 -7.86
N LEU A 172 4.05 19.29 -7.42
CA LEU A 172 4.67 19.17 -6.10
C LEU A 172 5.86 20.11 -5.95
N ALA A 173 6.63 20.34 -7.02
CA ALA A 173 7.75 21.27 -7.05
C ALA A 173 7.39 22.72 -6.75
N THR A 174 6.12 23.08 -6.94
CA THR A 174 5.61 24.42 -6.69
C THR A 174 4.91 24.55 -5.33
N GLY A 175 4.57 23.42 -4.70
CA GLY A 175 3.82 23.38 -3.45
C GLY A 175 4.73 23.54 -2.23
N ARG A 176 4.61 24.66 -1.52
CA ARG A 176 5.41 24.98 -0.30
C ARG A 176 5.01 24.21 0.96
N ALA A 177 4.11 23.24 0.86
CA ALA A 177 3.42 22.68 2.02
C ALA A 177 3.61 21.16 2.17
N ILE A 178 4.57 20.56 1.45
CA ILE A 178 4.85 19.13 1.56
C ILE A 178 5.94 18.97 2.62
N ASP A 179 5.60 18.29 3.71
CA ASP A 179 6.56 18.03 4.79
C ASP A 179 7.53 16.91 4.40
N CYS A 180 7.03 15.93 3.65
CA CYS A 180 7.80 14.75 3.29
C CYS A 180 7.32 14.08 2.01
N VAL A 181 8.27 13.46 1.32
CA VAL A 181 8.05 12.60 0.16
C VAL A 181 8.52 11.21 0.53
N THR A 182 7.65 10.21 0.39
CA THR A 182 7.99 8.81 0.63
C THR A 182 7.93 8.03 -0.68
N LEU A 183 9.05 7.42 -1.05
CA LEU A 183 9.18 6.54 -2.21
C LEU A 183 8.97 5.08 -1.79
N LEU A 184 7.96 4.45 -2.38
CA LEU A 184 7.67 3.03 -2.21
C LEU A 184 8.42 2.20 -3.24
N THR A 185 9.21 1.22 -2.79
CA THR A 185 9.99 0.37 -3.69
C THR A 185 10.11 -1.05 -3.18
N GLY A 186 10.41 -2.00 -4.06
CA GLY A 186 10.85 -3.34 -3.69
C GLY A 186 12.29 -3.33 -3.16
N ALA A 187 12.81 -4.50 -2.80
CA ALA A 187 14.16 -4.64 -2.27
C ALA A 187 15.11 -5.44 -3.20
N ASP A 188 14.65 -5.83 -4.38
CA ASP A 188 15.50 -6.42 -5.42
C ASP A 188 16.34 -5.36 -6.14
N ASP A 189 17.38 -5.79 -6.87
CA ASP A 189 18.32 -4.87 -7.53
C ASP A 189 17.65 -3.97 -8.57
N ALA A 190 16.66 -4.48 -9.32
CA ALA A 190 15.95 -3.67 -10.31
C ALA A 190 15.13 -2.57 -9.61
N ALA A 191 14.53 -2.90 -8.47
CA ALA A 191 13.81 -1.94 -7.66
C ALA A 191 14.69 -0.87 -7.03
N ILE A 192 15.88 -1.24 -6.56
CA ILE A 192 16.88 -0.31 -6.04
C ILE A 192 17.36 0.65 -7.14
N VAL A 193 17.71 0.13 -8.33
CA VAL A 193 18.13 0.97 -9.47
C VAL A 193 17.03 1.96 -9.87
N ALA A 194 15.79 1.47 -10.01
CA ALA A 194 14.64 2.31 -10.36
C ALA A 194 14.33 3.36 -9.28
N ALA A 195 14.44 2.98 -8.00
CA ALA A 195 14.27 3.90 -6.88
C ALA A 195 15.33 5.00 -6.92
N TYR A 196 16.61 4.64 -7.07
CA TYR A 196 17.70 5.61 -7.19
C TYR A 196 17.51 6.56 -8.39
N GLY A 197 17.05 6.04 -9.53
CA GLY A 197 16.70 6.89 -10.68
C GLY A 197 15.65 7.95 -10.34
N THR A 198 14.66 7.61 -9.52
CA THR A 198 13.60 8.53 -9.05
C THR A 198 14.15 9.53 -8.04
N ILE A 199 14.94 9.06 -7.06
CA ILE A 199 15.66 9.90 -6.09
C ILE A 199 16.51 10.94 -6.85
N LYS A 200 17.27 10.52 -7.86
CA LYS A 200 18.08 11.44 -8.66
C LYS A 200 17.24 12.49 -9.40
N ARG A 201 16.12 12.10 -10.03
CA ARG A 201 15.22 13.07 -10.70
C ARG A 201 14.67 14.10 -9.72
N LEU A 202 14.29 13.68 -8.52
CA LEU A 202 13.84 14.58 -7.46
C LEU A 202 14.95 15.56 -7.04
N ALA A 203 16.22 15.14 -7.03
CA ALA A 203 17.35 15.97 -6.60
C ALA A 203 17.67 17.04 -7.63
N GLU A 204 17.45 16.71 -8.90
CA GLU A 204 17.61 17.61 -10.04
C GLU A 204 16.38 18.52 -10.24
N SER A 205 15.25 18.19 -9.61
CA SER A 205 14.02 18.98 -9.67
C SER A 205 14.11 20.26 -8.86
N SER A 206 13.29 21.26 -9.21
CA SER A 206 13.22 22.53 -8.47
C SER A 206 12.60 22.41 -7.07
N VAL A 207 11.95 21.27 -6.75
CA VAL A 207 11.48 20.99 -5.37
C VAL A 207 12.68 20.88 -4.44
N GLY A 208 13.71 20.16 -4.89
CA GLY A 208 14.74 19.59 -4.02
C GLY A 208 14.17 18.78 -2.86
N TRP A 209 15.05 18.27 -2.00
CA TRP A 209 14.73 17.82 -0.64
C TRP A 209 15.96 18.05 0.24
N GLY A 210 15.81 18.06 1.57
CA GLY A 210 16.92 18.19 2.52
C GLY A 210 17.04 19.58 3.15
N ASP A 211 18.25 20.00 3.50
CA ASP A 211 18.52 21.02 4.53
C ASP A 211 18.06 22.47 4.25
N GLU A 212 17.52 22.74 3.06
CA GLU A 212 16.94 24.05 2.80
C GLU A 212 15.65 24.22 3.60
N LEU A 213 15.51 25.36 4.27
CA LEU A 213 14.35 25.62 5.11
C LEU A 213 13.05 25.53 4.29
N GLY A 214 12.22 24.53 4.62
CA GLY A 214 10.96 24.27 3.93
C GLY A 214 11.05 23.28 2.76
N SER A 215 12.21 22.66 2.52
CA SER A 215 12.30 21.50 1.64
C SER A 215 11.75 20.25 2.35
N PRO A 216 11.05 19.35 1.62
CA PRO A 216 10.54 18.13 2.21
C PRO A 216 11.68 17.20 2.63
N THR A 217 11.42 16.30 3.57
CA THR A 217 12.29 15.14 3.81
C THR A 217 12.00 14.04 2.79
N LEU A 218 13.03 13.33 2.32
CA LEU A 218 12.85 12.18 1.43
C LEU A 218 13.00 10.89 2.23
N ARG A 219 11.98 10.04 2.16
CA ARG A 219 11.92 8.78 2.91
C ARG A 219 11.72 7.60 1.96
N ILE A 220 12.22 6.43 2.34
CA ILE A 220 12.11 5.21 1.57
C ILE A 220 11.28 4.20 2.37
N ALA A 221 10.27 3.62 1.73
CA ALA A 221 9.54 2.49 2.28
C ALA A 221 9.72 1.28 1.36
N THR A 222 10.21 0.18 1.93
CA THR A 222 10.47 -1.06 1.19
C THR A 222 9.32 -2.05 1.37
N MET A 223 8.86 -2.63 0.27
CA MET A 223 7.68 -3.49 0.23
C MET A 223 8.03 -4.90 -0.24
N GLY A 224 7.40 -5.90 0.38
CA GLY A 224 7.48 -7.30 -0.07
C GLY A 224 8.77 -8.04 0.31
N SER A 225 9.53 -7.55 1.28
CA SER A 225 10.77 -8.16 1.75
C SER A 225 10.89 -8.13 3.27
N ASP A 226 11.65 -9.08 3.83
CA ASP A 226 11.95 -9.08 5.27
C ASP A 226 12.82 -7.89 5.68
N GLU A 227 12.89 -7.64 6.98
CA GLU A 227 13.61 -6.49 7.56
C GLU A 227 15.10 -6.47 7.16
N THR A 228 15.74 -7.63 7.03
CA THR A 228 17.18 -7.71 6.72
C THR A 228 17.43 -7.29 5.28
N THR A 229 16.68 -7.87 4.33
CA THR A 229 16.79 -7.51 2.90
C THR A 229 16.39 -6.06 2.65
N SER A 230 15.33 -5.59 3.31
CA SER A 230 14.90 -4.20 3.28
C SER A 230 15.95 -3.21 3.79
N ARG A 231 16.55 -3.48 4.95
CA ARG A 231 17.60 -2.62 5.51
C ARG A 231 18.82 -2.57 4.60
N ALA A 232 19.24 -3.71 4.03
CA ALA A 232 20.33 -3.74 3.05
C ALA A 232 20.02 -2.92 1.79
N ALA A 233 18.78 -2.99 1.27
CA ALA A 233 18.34 -2.18 0.14
C ALA A 233 18.35 -0.68 0.46
N PHE A 234 17.85 -0.30 1.64
CA PHE A 234 17.87 1.07 2.13
C PHE A 234 19.30 1.61 2.27
N GLU A 235 20.19 0.90 2.95
CA GLU A 235 21.59 1.31 3.15
C GLU A 235 22.33 1.55 1.81
N ARG A 236 22.01 0.77 0.77
CA ARG A 236 22.54 0.98 -0.58
C ARG A 236 22.04 2.29 -1.19
N LEU A 237 20.74 2.56 -1.09
CA LEU A 237 20.13 3.80 -1.57
C LEU A 237 20.65 5.02 -0.80
N GLU A 238 20.74 4.92 0.51
CA GLU A 238 21.23 5.98 1.40
C GLU A 238 22.68 6.33 1.08
N ARG A 239 23.55 5.32 0.97
CA ARG A 239 24.95 5.50 0.58
C ARG A 239 25.07 6.15 -0.80
N ALA A 240 24.27 5.72 -1.79
CA ALA A 240 24.29 6.29 -3.13
C ALA A 240 23.81 7.75 -3.13
N ALA A 241 22.71 8.06 -2.44
CA ALA A 241 22.19 9.42 -2.32
C ALA A 241 23.19 10.35 -1.62
N SER A 242 23.79 9.90 -0.52
CA SER A 242 24.80 10.66 0.22
C SER A 242 26.05 10.94 -0.63
N ILE A 243 26.62 9.91 -1.27
CA ILE A 243 27.86 10.04 -2.04
C ILE A 243 27.67 10.88 -3.31
N TYR A 244 26.62 10.60 -4.08
CA TYR A 244 26.49 11.15 -5.44
C TYR A 244 25.59 12.38 -5.52
N LEU A 245 24.62 12.51 -4.61
CA LEU A 245 23.69 13.63 -4.58
C LEU A 245 23.99 14.60 -3.44
N GLY A 246 24.79 14.19 -2.44
CA GLY A 246 25.06 14.99 -1.25
C GLY A 246 23.79 15.24 -0.42
N ARG A 247 22.85 14.28 -0.46
CA ARG A 247 21.55 14.39 0.19
C ARG A 247 21.31 13.18 1.09
N GLU A 248 20.70 13.43 2.24
CA GLU A 248 20.27 12.37 3.17
C GLU A 248 18.87 11.88 2.79
N ILE A 249 18.59 10.62 3.10
CA ILE A 249 17.26 10.00 2.98
C ILE A 249 16.99 9.19 4.24
N GLU A 250 15.72 9.06 4.64
CA GLU A 250 15.36 8.32 5.85
C GLU A 250 14.63 7.02 5.52
N LEU A 251 14.69 6.04 6.43
CA LEU A 251 13.90 4.83 6.34
C LEU A 251 12.51 5.09 6.95
N ALA A 252 11.46 4.99 6.14
CA ALA A 252 10.08 5.21 6.57
C ALA A 252 9.45 3.94 7.15
N ALA A 253 9.39 2.85 6.37
CA ALA A 253 8.75 1.61 6.80
C ALA A 253 9.24 0.38 6.01
N ASN A 254 9.10 -0.79 6.65
CA ASN A 254 9.14 -2.09 5.99
C ASN A 254 7.74 -2.71 6.05
N VAL A 255 7.24 -3.19 4.90
CA VAL A 255 6.04 -4.05 4.86
C VAL A 255 6.37 -5.36 4.15
N GLU A 256 6.65 -6.41 4.91
CA GLU A 256 7.02 -7.73 4.38
C GLU A 256 5.90 -8.36 3.51
N ARG A 257 4.64 -8.24 3.93
CA ARG A 257 3.51 -8.93 3.29
C ARG A 257 2.27 -8.06 3.22
N MET A 258 1.47 -8.26 2.16
CA MET A 258 0.14 -7.66 2.07
C MET A 258 -0.81 -8.35 3.06
N GLY A 259 -1.47 -7.55 3.90
CA GLY A 259 -2.59 -7.97 4.74
C GLY A 259 -3.90 -7.32 4.30
N ALA A 260 -4.96 -7.42 5.10
CA ALA A 260 -6.08 -6.51 4.91
C ALA A 260 -5.76 -5.14 5.47
N THR A 261 -6.19 -4.13 4.72
CA THR A 261 -5.94 -2.72 4.98
C THR A 261 -6.89 -2.11 6.00
N GLY A 262 -8.06 -2.74 6.26
CA GLY A 262 -9.03 -2.27 7.27
C GLY A 262 -9.47 -0.81 7.08
N ALA A 263 -9.39 -0.30 5.85
CA ALA A 263 -9.62 1.11 5.56
C ALA A 263 -11.12 1.40 5.39
N VAL A 264 -11.56 2.54 5.92
CA VAL A 264 -12.90 3.07 5.65
C VAL A 264 -12.82 3.97 4.43
N VAL A 265 -13.63 3.68 3.41
CA VAL A 265 -13.76 4.56 2.24
C VAL A 265 -14.70 5.70 2.60
N LEU A 266 -14.18 6.92 2.70
CA LEU A 266 -14.97 8.10 3.02
C LEU A 266 -15.69 8.64 1.78
N HIS A 267 -14.98 8.69 0.65
CA HIS A 267 -15.53 9.21 -0.59
C HIS A 267 -14.76 8.66 -1.80
N GLU A 268 -15.47 8.50 -2.92
CA GLU A 268 -14.89 8.18 -4.22
C GLU A 268 -15.67 8.93 -5.30
N CYS A 269 -14.99 9.74 -6.11
CA CYS A 269 -15.64 10.58 -7.10
C CYS A 269 -14.74 10.84 -8.32
N GLU A 270 -15.35 11.38 -9.37
CA GLU A 270 -14.60 12.06 -10.42
C GLU A 270 -14.22 13.46 -9.95
N VAL A 271 -13.05 13.94 -10.33
CA VAL A 271 -12.49 15.22 -9.90
C VAL A 271 -12.09 16.05 -11.10
N GLU A 272 -12.59 17.27 -11.12
CA GLU A 272 -12.09 18.31 -12.00
C GLU A 272 -10.93 19.04 -11.31
N GLY A 273 -9.73 18.92 -11.88
CA GLY A 273 -8.52 19.56 -11.38
C GLY A 273 -7.43 18.58 -10.97
N GLY A 274 -6.20 19.09 -10.87
CA GLY A 274 -5.04 18.31 -10.45
C GLY A 274 -4.84 18.29 -8.94
N ILE A 275 -3.81 17.56 -8.49
CA ILE A 275 -3.47 17.42 -7.07
C ILE A 275 -3.26 18.75 -6.34
N ALA A 276 -2.74 19.78 -7.02
CA ALA A 276 -2.55 21.11 -6.42
C ALA A 276 -3.85 21.68 -5.83
N THR A 277 -4.95 21.59 -6.59
CA THR A 277 -6.24 22.11 -6.12
C THR A 277 -6.73 21.37 -4.88
N VAL A 278 -6.40 20.09 -4.75
CA VAL A 278 -6.77 19.30 -3.57
C VAL A 278 -5.86 19.63 -2.39
N ILE A 279 -4.56 19.79 -2.61
CA ILE A 279 -3.61 20.27 -1.58
C ILE A 279 -4.05 21.62 -1.02
N ASP A 280 -4.36 22.58 -1.90
CA ASP A 280 -4.84 23.91 -1.48
C ASP A 280 -6.10 23.79 -0.61
N ARG A 281 -7.03 22.90 -0.96
CA ARG A 281 -8.24 22.66 -0.16
C ARG A 281 -7.94 22.03 1.20
N ILE A 282 -7.00 21.09 1.28
CA ILE A 282 -6.61 20.49 2.56
C ILE A 282 -6.03 21.58 3.48
N LEU A 283 -5.13 22.41 2.94
CA LEU A 283 -4.46 23.47 3.69
C LEU A 283 -5.42 24.60 4.11
N LEU A 284 -6.33 25.02 3.22
CA LEU A 284 -7.33 26.04 3.54
C LEU A 284 -8.24 25.59 4.69
N ASN A 285 -8.62 24.31 4.73
CA ASN A 285 -9.45 23.77 5.82
C ASN A 285 -8.71 23.71 7.16
N ASP A 286 -7.38 23.54 7.17
CA ASP A 286 -6.62 23.50 8.42
C ASP A 286 -6.59 24.88 9.12
N VAL A 287 -6.49 25.96 8.33
CA VAL A 287 -6.51 27.34 8.84
C VAL A 287 -7.83 27.64 9.54
N ASP A 288 -8.96 27.27 8.93
CA ASP A 288 -10.29 27.52 9.50
C ASP A 288 -10.56 26.67 10.76
N MET A 289 -10.03 25.44 10.82
CA MET A 289 -10.27 24.51 11.93
C MET A 289 -9.38 24.78 13.15
N SER A 290 -8.22 25.39 12.97
CA SER A 290 -7.34 25.81 14.06
C SER A 290 -8.01 26.84 14.99
N GLU A 291 -8.89 27.69 14.46
CA GLU A 291 -9.62 28.70 15.25
C GLU A 291 -10.88 28.15 15.96
N ALA A 292 -11.43 27.01 15.53
CA ALA A 292 -12.78 26.58 15.87
C ALA A 292 -12.87 25.20 16.56
N ARG A 293 -11.89 24.79 17.36
CA ARG A 293 -11.88 23.43 17.94
C ARG A 293 -12.59 23.35 19.31
N PRO A 294 -13.80 22.77 19.41
CA PRO A 294 -14.34 22.34 20.70
C PRO A 294 -13.64 21.07 21.17
N ALA A 295 -13.07 21.11 22.36
CA ALA A 295 -12.56 19.94 23.07
C ALA A 295 -13.74 19.04 23.48
N SER A 296 -14.13 18.08 22.65
CA SER A 296 -15.08 17.03 23.06
C SER A 296 -14.91 15.78 22.21
N ARG A 297 -14.27 14.78 22.83
CA ARG A 297 -14.33 13.37 22.42
C ARG A 297 -15.81 12.92 22.49
N PRO A 298 -16.44 12.45 21.40
CA PRO A 298 -17.83 12.01 21.48
C PRO A 298 -17.91 10.73 22.32
N THR A 299 -18.43 10.86 23.54
CA THR A 299 -18.98 9.74 24.31
C THR A 299 -20.48 9.95 24.37
N ALA A 300 -21.24 9.25 23.53
CA ALA A 300 -22.67 9.11 23.72
C ALA A 300 -23.19 7.85 23.02
N ALA A 301 -23.47 6.85 23.85
CA ALA A 301 -24.38 5.77 23.53
C ALA A 301 -25.81 6.33 23.36
N MET A 302 -26.50 5.91 22.31
CA MET A 302 -27.96 6.02 22.19
C MET A 302 -28.55 4.63 21.90
N PRO A 303 -29.72 4.29 22.48
CA PRO A 303 -30.31 2.95 22.36
C PRO A 303 -31.07 2.79 21.02
N PRO A 304 -31.12 1.59 20.42
CA PRO A 304 -31.78 1.41 19.13
C PRO A 304 -33.30 1.34 19.30
N ALA A 305 -34.00 2.20 18.56
CA ALA A 305 -35.43 2.07 18.30
C ALA A 305 -35.64 1.05 17.16
N ALA A 306 -36.45 0.04 17.43
CA ALA A 306 -36.78 -1.01 16.48
C ALA A 306 -37.70 -0.49 15.37
N VAL A 307 -37.23 -0.56 14.12
CA VAL A 307 -38.06 -0.46 12.92
C VAL A 307 -38.04 -1.82 12.24
N SER A 308 -39.17 -2.53 12.28
CA SER A 308 -39.39 -3.76 11.51
C SER A 308 -39.94 -3.42 10.13
N VAL A 309 -39.17 -3.73 9.09
CA VAL A 309 -39.67 -3.89 7.71
C VAL A 309 -39.10 -5.23 7.21
N PRO A 310 -39.92 -6.20 6.76
CA PRO A 310 -39.40 -7.39 6.13
C PRO A 310 -39.19 -7.13 4.62
N PRO A 311 -37.98 -7.28 4.06
CA PRO A 311 -37.85 -7.42 2.63
C PRO A 311 -38.18 -8.87 2.24
N GLN A 312 -39.08 -9.03 1.27
CA GLN A 312 -39.23 -10.31 0.56
C GLN A 312 -37.95 -10.55 -0.25
N VAL A 313 -37.05 -11.36 0.29
CA VAL A 313 -35.87 -11.85 -0.42
C VAL A 313 -36.33 -12.90 -1.44
N THR A 314 -36.37 -12.53 -2.72
CA THR A 314 -36.27 -13.51 -3.81
C THR A 314 -35.04 -14.36 -3.55
N ALA A 315 -35.20 -15.66 -3.36
CA ALA A 315 -34.12 -16.58 -2.98
C ALA A 315 -32.97 -16.55 -4.01
N THR A 316 -31.97 -15.71 -3.76
CA THR A 316 -30.68 -15.74 -4.44
C THR A 316 -30.07 -17.10 -4.16
N ALA A 317 -29.64 -17.81 -5.19
CA ALA A 317 -29.04 -19.12 -5.01
C ALA A 317 -27.76 -18.98 -4.18
N ARG A 318 -27.68 -19.67 -3.04
CA ARG A 318 -26.48 -19.68 -2.18
C ARG A 318 -25.27 -20.18 -2.98
N LEU A 319 -24.25 -19.34 -3.11
CA LEU A 319 -23.00 -19.61 -3.82
C LEU A 319 -22.28 -20.84 -3.25
N ALA A 320 -22.31 -21.02 -1.93
CA ALA A 320 -21.69 -22.18 -1.28
C ALA A 320 -22.20 -23.52 -1.85
N ARG A 321 -23.49 -23.60 -2.23
CA ARG A 321 -24.08 -24.82 -2.82
C ARG A 321 -23.62 -25.10 -4.25
N GLN A 322 -22.95 -24.15 -4.89
CA GLN A 322 -22.43 -24.28 -6.25
C GLN A 322 -21.04 -24.91 -6.29
N VAL A 323 -20.37 -25.03 -5.14
CA VAL A 323 -19.03 -25.60 -5.02
C VAL A 323 -19.13 -26.91 -4.26
N ALA A 324 -18.68 -28.01 -4.88
CA ALA A 324 -18.70 -29.31 -4.25
C ALA A 324 -17.84 -29.32 -2.98
N GLY A 325 -18.37 -29.91 -1.90
CA GLY A 325 -17.66 -30.05 -0.62
C GLY A 325 -17.80 -28.87 0.33
N LEU A 326 -18.41 -27.76 -0.08
CA LEU A 326 -18.64 -26.61 0.81
C LEU A 326 -19.98 -26.71 1.54
N SER A 327 -19.92 -26.53 2.85
CA SER A 327 -21.07 -26.41 3.75
C SER A 327 -21.29 -24.94 4.12
N PRO A 328 -22.45 -24.33 3.83
CA PRO A 328 -22.69 -22.92 4.12
C PRO A 328 -22.69 -22.65 5.63
N LEU A 329 -22.05 -21.55 6.03
CA LEU A 329 -22.10 -21.03 7.39
C LEU A 329 -23.17 -19.93 7.45
N ASP A 330 -24.00 -19.95 8.50
CA ASP A 330 -25.04 -18.93 8.69
C ASP A 330 -24.42 -17.68 9.37
N LEU A 331 -23.58 -16.99 8.61
CA LEU A 331 -22.83 -15.83 9.03
C LEU A 331 -23.08 -14.66 8.10
N THR A 332 -23.06 -13.45 8.65
CA THR A 332 -23.09 -12.21 7.90
C THR A 332 -21.85 -11.40 8.26
N CYS A 333 -21.18 -10.83 7.26
CA CYS A 333 -20.13 -9.85 7.50
C CYS A 333 -20.83 -8.52 7.80
N PRO A 334 -20.57 -7.87 8.96
CA PRO A 334 -21.21 -6.60 9.30
C PRO A 334 -21.00 -5.52 8.23
N ASP A 335 -19.83 -5.54 7.60
CA ASP A 335 -19.42 -4.53 6.62
C ASP A 335 -19.88 -4.86 5.18
N ASP A 336 -20.35 -6.08 4.91
CA ASP A 336 -20.73 -6.49 3.55
C ASP A 336 -21.71 -7.69 3.53
N ASP A 337 -22.96 -7.42 3.20
CA ASP A 337 -24.04 -8.41 3.15
C ASP A 337 -24.02 -9.29 1.88
N LEU A 338 -23.15 -8.98 0.91
CA LEU A 338 -23.00 -9.74 -0.33
C LEU A 338 -21.96 -10.86 -0.21
N LEU A 339 -21.26 -10.94 0.91
CA LEU A 339 -20.33 -12.03 1.22
C LEU A 339 -21.08 -13.24 1.77
N GLU A 340 -20.80 -14.41 1.20
CA GLU A 340 -21.18 -15.69 1.76
C GLU A 340 -19.98 -16.38 2.41
N PHE A 341 -20.23 -17.11 3.50
CA PHE A 341 -19.22 -17.91 4.19
C PHE A 341 -19.56 -19.39 4.12
N ALA A 342 -18.54 -20.24 4.00
CA ALA A 342 -18.69 -21.69 4.01
C ALA A 342 -17.48 -22.35 4.69
N ALA A 343 -17.61 -23.62 5.02
CA ALA A 343 -16.51 -24.47 5.47
C ALA A 343 -16.43 -25.73 4.60
N ASP A 344 -15.23 -26.24 4.34
CA ASP A 344 -15.05 -27.55 3.71
C ASP A 344 -14.95 -28.68 4.74
N GLY A 345 -14.73 -29.91 4.26
CA GLY A 345 -14.59 -31.09 5.11
C GLY A 345 -13.31 -31.13 5.94
N GLU A 346 -12.34 -30.25 5.67
CA GLU A 346 -11.10 -30.11 6.43
C GLU A 346 -11.20 -29.00 7.49
N GLY A 347 -12.34 -28.31 7.56
CA GLY A 347 -12.58 -27.21 8.49
C GLY A 347 -12.02 -25.87 7.99
N VAL A 348 -11.54 -25.78 6.75
CA VAL A 348 -11.04 -24.53 6.17
C VAL A 348 -12.21 -23.60 5.90
N MET A 349 -12.09 -22.33 6.31
CA MET A 349 -13.11 -21.32 6.01
C MET A 349 -12.96 -20.79 4.58
N HIS A 350 -14.11 -20.60 3.92
CA HIS A 350 -14.21 -20.06 2.57
C HIS A 350 -15.05 -18.77 2.58
N VAL A 351 -14.58 -17.76 1.87
CA VAL A 351 -15.34 -16.53 1.57
C VAL A 351 -15.69 -16.53 0.10
N LEU A 352 -16.97 -16.32 -0.20
CA LEU A 352 -17.54 -16.40 -1.54
C LEU A 352 -18.22 -15.08 -1.88
N CYS A 353 -17.97 -14.56 -3.09
CA CYS A 353 -18.69 -13.40 -3.59
C CYS A 353 -18.89 -13.51 -5.10
N ARG A 354 -20.03 -13.00 -5.57
CA ARG A 354 -20.31 -12.84 -6.99
C ARG A 354 -19.97 -11.43 -7.45
N VAL A 355 -19.37 -11.31 -8.63
CA VAL A 355 -19.16 -10.03 -9.30
C VAL A 355 -20.53 -9.46 -9.68
N ALA A 356 -20.83 -8.26 -9.17
CA ALA A 356 -22.04 -7.54 -9.54
C ALA A 356 -21.98 -7.09 -11.01
N GLU A 357 -23.13 -7.00 -11.68
CA GLU A 357 -23.15 -6.64 -13.12
C GLU A 357 -22.73 -5.18 -13.37
N ASP A 358 -22.97 -4.31 -12.38
CA ASP A 358 -22.76 -2.87 -12.38
C ASP A 358 -21.39 -2.45 -11.81
N LYS A 359 -20.85 -3.22 -10.84
CA LYS A 359 -19.57 -2.92 -10.19
C LYS A 359 -18.49 -3.85 -10.73
N GLY A 360 -17.46 -3.28 -11.36
CA GLY A 360 -16.33 -4.03 -11.93
C GLY A 360 -15.67 -5.02 -10.95
N HIS A 361 -14.90 -5.96 -11.48
CA HIS A 361 -14.30 -7.07 -10.71
C HIS A 361 -13.35 -6.61 -9.59
N ASP A 362 -12.63 -5.49 -9.75
CA ASP A 362 -11.65 -5.00 -8.76
C ASP A 362 -12.29 -4.69 -7.40
N GLY A 363 -13.51 -4.14 -7.39
CA GLY A 363 -14.26 -3.90 -6.15
C GLY A 363 -14.64 -5.20 -5.45
N THR A 364 -15.00 -6.23 -6.23
CA THR A 364 -15.36 -7.56 -5.71
C THR A 364 -14.15 -8.27 -5.08
N VAL A 365 -12.97 -8.16 -5.70
CA VAL A 365 -11.72 -8.71 -5.14
C VAL A 365 -11.38 -8.01 -3.82
N THR A 366 -11.47 -6.68 -3.78
CA THR A 366 -11.22 -5.89 -2.56
C THR A 366 -12.12 -6.34 -1.42
N ARG A 367 -13.42 -6.52 -1.70
CA ARG A 367 -14.42 -7.04 -0.76
C ARG A 367 -14.10 -8.44 -0.26
N LEU A 368 -13.72 -9.35 -1.16
CA LEU A 368 -13.33 -10.71 -0.80
C LEU A 368 -12.13 -10.73 0.15
N LEU A 369 -11.12 -9.89 -0.12
CA LEU A 369 -9.94 -9.76 0.75
C LEU A 369 -10.29 -9.18 2.12
N ALA A 370 -11.18 -8.16 2.16
CA ALA A 370 -11.69 -7.61 3.41
C ALA A 370 -12.45 -8.69 4.22
N GLY A 371 -13.36 -9.41 3.57
CA GLY A 371 -14.12 -10.52 4.17
C GLY A 371 -13.24 -11.66 4.69
N ALA A 372 -12.22 -12.05 3.94
CA ALA A 372 -11.27 -13.08 4.37
C ALA A 372 -10.48 -12.66 5.61
N SER A 373 -10.08 -11.39 5.69
CA SER A 373 -9.42 -10.88 6.90
C SER A 373 -10.37 -10.71 8.07
N TRP A 374 -11.63 -10.32 7.82
CA TRP A 374 -12.64 -10.27 8.87
C TRP A 374 -12.85 -11.67 9.46
N ALA A 375 -13.04 -12.69 8.62
CA ALA A 375 -13.21 -14.07 9.06
C ALA A 375 -12.01 -14.57 9.88
N ARG A 376 -10.78 -14.26 9.43
CA ARG A 376 -9.56 -14.62 10.15
C ARG A 376 -9.47 -13.94 11.53
N ARG A 377 -9.74 -12.63 11.60
CA ARG A 377 -9.71 -11.87 12.85
C ARG A 377 -10.72 -12.40 13.86
N HIS A 378 -11.87 -12.87 13.37
CA HIS A 378 -12.98 -13.35 14.20
C HIS A 378 -13.10 -14.88 14.24
N ALA A 379 -12.06 -15.62 13.83
CA ALA A 379 -12.11 -17.08 13.69
C ALA A 379 -12.56 -17.77 14.99
N SER A 380 -12.06 -17.33 16.15
CA SER A 380 -12.43 -17.88 17.47
C SER A 380 -13.89 -17.63 17.86
N LEU A 381 -14.48 -16.51 17.43
CA LEU A 381 -15.90 -16.22 17.62
C LEU A 381 -16.74 -17.07 16.67
N ILE A 382 -16.33 -17.13 15.40
CA ILE A 382 -17.01 -17.89 14.35
C ILE A 382 -17.02 -19.39 14.70
N GLY A 383 -15.89 -19.95 15.15
CA GLY A 383 -15.81 -21.35 15.58
C GLY A 383 -16.74 -21.69 16.75
N ARG A 384 -17.00 -20.72 17.64
CA ARG A 384 -17.99 -20.90 18.72
C ARG A 384 -19.44 -20.78 18.22
N ALA A 385 -19.70 -19.87 17.29
CA ALA A 385 -21.03 -19.69 16.71
C ALA A 385 -21.42 -20.84 15.77
N CYS A 386 -20.44 -21.43 15.08
CA CYS A 386 -20.61 -22.49 14.09
C CYS A 386 -20.02 -23.81 14.60
N ALA A 387 -20.38 -24.22 15.83
CA ALA A 387 -19.78 -25.40 16.49
C ALA A 387 -19.91 -26.70 15.67
N ASP A 388 -20.96 -26.84 14.86
CA ASP A 388 -21.18 -28.01 14.01
C ASP A 388 -20.17 -28.14 12.85
N ALA A 389 -19.53 -27.03 12.45
CA ALA A 389 -18.69 -26.97 11.25
C ALA A 389 -17.23 -27.42 11.46
N HIS A 390 -16.81 -27.71 12.70
CA HIS A 390 -15.44 -28.17 13.03
C HIS A 390 -14.33 -27.37 12.33
N LEU A 391 -14.32 -26.04 12.54
CA LEU A 391 -13.39 -25.14 11.85
C LEU A 391 -11.95 -25.29 12.36
N ASP A 392 -11.00 -25.34 11.44
CA ASP A 392 -9.58 -25.11 11.72
C ASP A 392 -9.33 -23.61 11.78
N LEU A 393 -9.08 -23.10 12.98
CA LEU A 393 -8.91 -21.67 13.23
C LEU A 393 -7.56 -21.13 12.77
N ASP A 394 -6.58 -22.02 12.57
CA ASP A 394 -5.22 -21.67 12.13
C ASP A 394 -5.07 -21.79 10.61
N ALA A 395 -5.99 -22.48 9.94
CA ALA A 395 -5.99 -22.63 8.49
C ALA A 395 -6.19 -21.29 7.74
N PRO A 396 -5.53 -21.12 6.57
CA PRO A 396 -5.75 -19.94 5.74
C PRO A 396 -7.18 -19.92 5.16
N VAL A 397 -7.84 -18.76 5.24
CA VAL A 397 -9.15 -18.55 4.63
C VAL A 397 -9.05 -18.57 3.10
N ALA A 398 -9.78 -19.48 2.45
CA ALA A 398 -9.85 -19.60 1.00
C ALA A 398 -10.86 -18.60 0.39
N ILE A 399 -10.58 -18.12 -0.83
CA ILE A 399 -11.38 -17.08 -1.49
C ILE A 399 -11.95 -17.61 -2.79
N HIS A 400 -13.27 -17.43 -2.99
CA HIS A 400 -14.00 -17.83 -4.18
C HIS A 400 -14.67 -16.63 -4.85
N LEU A 401 -14.36 -16.41 -6.13
CA LEU A 401 -14.97 -15.36 -6.95
C LEU A 401 -15.86 -16.00 -8.03
N PHE A 402 -17.11 -15.55 -8.12
CA PHE A 402 -18.07 -16.01 -9.13
C PHE A 402 -18.33 -14.91 -10.16
N THR A 403 -18.25 -15.24 -11.45
CA THR A 403 -18.52 -14.30 -12.53
C THR A 403 -19.40 -14.92 -13.62
N ALA A 404 -20.22 -14.11 -14.28
CA ALA A 404 -20.87 -14.49 -15.54
C ALA A 404 -19.97 -14.20 -16.77
N ARG A 405 -18.90 -13.43 -16.58
CA ARG A 405 -17.99 -12.94 -17.63
C ARG A 405 -16.55 -13.36 -17.31
N PRO A 406 -16.12 -14.57 -17.70
CA PRO A 406 -14.77 -15.08 -17.38
C PRO A 406 -13.65 -14.26 -18.05
N ALA A 407 -13.93 -13.61 -19.18
CA ALA A 407 -12.96 -12.76 -19.88
C ALA A 407 -12.44 -11.62 -19.00
N ASP A 408 -13.30 -11.04 -18.16
CA ASP A 408 -12.99 -9.85 -17.35
C ASP A 408 -12.01 -10.16 -16.20
N ILE A 409 -11.94 -11.42 -15.77
CA ILE A 409 -11.13 -11.86 -14.62
C ILE A 409 -9.91 -12.71 -15.01
N ARG A 410 -9.54 -12.73 -16.31
CA ARG A 410 -8.45 -13.59 -16.80
C ARG A 410 -7.14 -13.42 -16.04
N HIS A 411 -6.86 -12.20 -15.58
CA HIS A 411 -5.66 -11.89 -14.80
C HIS A 411 -5.65 -12.50 -13.39
N LEU A 412 -6.80 -12.90 -12.86
CA LEU A 412 -6.92 -13.53 -11.54
C LEU A 412 -6.70 -15.05 -11.56
N LEU A 413 -6.75 -15.69 -12.74
CA LEU A 413 -6.61 -17.14 -12.87
C LEU A 413 -5.24 -17.67 -12.43
N HIS A 414 -4.25 -16.79 -12.32
CA HIS A 414 -2.89 -17.09 -11.87
C HIS A 414 -2.63 -16.66 -10.42
N THR A 415 -3.67 -16.41 -9.64
CA THR A 415 -3.60 -16.04 -8.22
C THR A 415 -4.20 -17.14 -7.35
N ASP A 416 -4.11 -17.00 -6.03
CA ASP A 416 -4.73 -17.92 -5.08
C ASP A 416 -6.27 -17.77 -4.98
N ILE A 417 -6.87 -16.87 -5.76
CA ILE A 417 -8.33 -16.70 -5.84
C ILE A 417 -8.92 -17.78 -6.74
N ARG A 418 -9.80 -18.62 -6.17
CA ARG A 418 -10.52 -19.66 -6.90
C ARG A 418 -11.66 -19.03 -7.69
N CYS A 419 -11.56 -19.03 -9.01
CA CYS A 419 -12.49 -18.37 -9.91
C CYS A 419 -13.51 -19.37 -10.47
N HIS A 420 -14.78 -18.99 -10.49
CA HIS A 420 -15.89 -19.81 -10.95
C HIS A 420 -16.70 -19.05 -11.99
N VAL A 421 -17.06 -19.70 -13.09
CA VAL A 421 -18.12 -19.20 -13.97
C VAL A 421 -19.47 -19.63 -13.41
N LEU A 422 -20.38 -18.67 -13.24
CA LEU A 422 -21.74 -18.90 -12.78
C LEU A 422 -22.73 -18.29 -13.76
N ALA A 423 -23.52 -19.14 -14.41
CA ALA A 423 -24.50 -18.74 -15.41
C ALA A 423 -25.87 -19.39 -15.16
N ARG A 424 -26.94 -18.72 -15.58
CA ARG A 424 -28.28 -19.35 -15.62
C ARG A 424 -28.34 -20.33 -16.79
N ALA A 425 -28.80 -21.55 -16.52
CA ALA A 425 -29.00 -22.60 -17.53
C ALA A 425 -30.39 -23.20 -17.36
N GLY A 426 -31.35 -22.73 -18.17
CA GLY A 426 -32.77 -23.07 -18.01
C GLY A 426 -33.31 -22.57 -16.67
N GLU A 427 -33.98 -23.44 -15.90
CA GLU A 427 -34.47 -23.13 -14.56
C GLU A 427 -33.38 -23.18 -13.48
N GLY A 428 -32.21 -23.75 -13.80
CA GLY A 428 -31.11 -23.96 -12.87
C GLY A 428 -29.97 -22.94 -12.98
N TRP A 429 -28.94 -23.17 -12.17
CA TRP A 429 -27.64 -22.52 -12.26
C TRP A 429 -26.61 -23.53 -12.74
N PHE A 430 -25.71 -23.08 -13.61
CA PHE A 430 -24.52 -23.80 -14.02
C PHE A 430 -23.30 -23.13 -13.38
N CYS A 431 -22.49 -23.92 -12.69
CA CYS A 431 -21.24 -23.47 -12.07
C CYS A 431 -20.08 -24.37 -12.51
N ALA A 432 -18.96 -23.78 -12.91
CA ALA A 432 -17.74 -24.51 -13.23
C ALA A 432 -16.49 -23.74 -12.78
N PRO A 433 -15.45 -24.44 -12.29
CA PRO A 433 -14.17 -23.81 -11.94
C PRO A 433 -13.44 -23.33 -13.19
N LEU A 434 -12.69 -22.24 -13.06
CA LEU A 434 -11.88 -21.64 -14.13
C LEU A 434 -10.37 -21.83 -13.91
N ASN A 435 -9.94 -22.11 -12.67
CA ASN A 435 -8.56 -22.41 -12.28
C ASN A 435 -8.50 -23.48 -11.19
#